data_AF-A0A928L6W7-F1
#
_entry.id   AF-A0A928L6W7-F1
#
_cell.length_a   1.000
_cell.length_b   1.000
_cell.length_c   1.000
_cell.angle_alpha   90.00
_cell.angle_beta   90.00
_cell.angle_gamma   90.00
#
_symmetry.space_group_name_H-M   'P 1'
#
loop_
_entity.id
_entity.type
_entity.pdbx_description
1 polymer ?
#
loop_
_entity_poly.entity_id
_entity_poly.type
_entity_poly.pdbx_seq_one_letter_code
_entity_poly.pdbx_strand_id
1 'polypeptide(L)'
;MIKGITVNGLHSYQRFGLRMLSRNIGAAPKDEYTERVPFSSVTHDFSRICGEPSFGERTLTYTFEFLEFRTKTAEENIFAVMEWLCFADRQKLWDDMLPNHFFEVREPTVSFSESHGVHKITAVFKANPVIGQNPNLYAAAVNFPDIDGDGIITAADAAMVLEAYTKLSSGEDTGLTDAQLRACDADMDGKITASDATLVVNFYAEVQNGAYYGDADGWADYLRDVSGKYYRLIDSEGFYLVDSEGFVLYTKEE
;
A
#
# COMPACT_ATOMS: atom_id res chain seq x y z
N MET A 1 11.66 -12.41 -6.47
CA MET A 1 10.45 -11.62 -6.14
C MET A 1 9.64 -12.31 -5.05
N ILE A 2 9.99 -11.96 -3.83
CA ILE A 2 9.24 -12.27 -2.61
C ILE A 2 7.89 -11.55 -2.71
N LYS A 3 6.77 -12.26 -2.47
CA LYS A 3 5.42 -11.67 -2.49
C LYS A 3 4.60 -12.19 -1.33
N GLY A 4 3.85 -11.33 -0.68
CA GLY A 4 3.01 -11.62 0.47
C GLY A 4 1.79 -10.73 0.57
N ILE A 5 1.26 -10.66 1.79
CA ILE A 5 0.30 -9.65 2.22
C ILE A 5 0.84 -8.92 3.44
N THR A 6 0.37 -7.68 3.60
CA THR A 6 0.49 -6.88 4.81
C THR A 6 -0.90 -6.72 5.41
N VAL A 7 -1.04 -7.01 6.70
CA VAL A 7 -2.25 -6.74 7.48
C VAL A 7 -1.83 -6.49 8.92
N ASN A 8 -2.60 -5.67 9.66
CA ASN A 8 -2.29 -5.37 11.06
C ASN A 8 -0.84 -4.83 11.25
N GLY A 9 -0.38 -4.01 10.29
CA GLY A 9 0.96 -3.38 10.30
C GLY A 9 2.15 -4.30 10.04
N LEU A 10 1.96 -5.61 9.79
CA LEU A 10 3.05 -6.55 9.58
C LEU A 10 2.91 -7.30 8.25
N HIS A 11 4.04 -7.51 7.57
CA HIS A 11 4.12 -8.23 6.31
C HIS A 11 4.43 -9.72 6.51
N SER A 12 3.61 -10.60 5.94
CA SER A 12 3.72 -12.08 5.98
C SER A 12 5.14 -12.62 5.78
N TYR A 13 5.78 -12.34 4.64
CA TYR A 13 7.14 -12.84 4.36
C TYR A 13 8.21 -12.13 5.19
N GLN A 14 8.28 -10.79 5.14
CA GLN A 14 9.34 -10.04 5.84
C GLN A 14 9.37 -10.29 7.36
N ARG A 15 8.21 -10.44 7.99
CA ARG A 15 8.12 -10.67 9.44
C ARG A 15 8.21 -12.14 9.83
N PHE A 16 7.56 -13.03 9.09
CA PHE A 16 7.37 -14.43 9.50
C PHE A 16 8.01 -15.46 8.55
N GLY A 17 8.64 -15.02 7.47
CA GLY A 17 9.23 -15.90 6.45
C GLY A 17 8.20 -16.72 5.65
N LEU A 18 6.92 -16.32 5.69
CA LEU A 18 5.83 -17.03 5.02
C LEU A 18 5.88 -16.85 3.50
N ARG A 19 6.05 -17.95 2.77
CA ARG A 19 6.00 -17.97 1.31
C ARG A 19 4.58 -18.13 0.83
N MET A 20 4.13 -17.26 -0.07
CA MET A 20 2.79 -17.37 -0.63
C MET A 20 2.67 -18.53 -1.63
N LEU A 21 1.77 -19.48 -1.37
CA LEU A 21 1.44 -20.58 -2.28
C LEU A 21 0.30 -20.23 -3.23
N SER A 22 -0.79 -19.66 -2.72
CA SER A 22 -1.96 -19.34 -3.53
C SER A 22 -2.76 -18.18 -2.99
N ARG A 23 -3.40 -17.45 -3.92
CA ARG A 23 -4.29 -16.34 -3.66
C ARG A 23 -5.62 -16.63 -4.35
N ASN A 24 -6.73 -16.39 -3.66
CA ASN A 24 -8.05 -16.38 -4.26
C ASN A 24 -8.80 -15.14 -3.76
N ILE A 25 -8.98 -14.19 -4.67
CA ILE A 25 -9.68 -12.93 -4.41
C ILE A 25 -11.07 -13.07 -5.03
N GLY A 26 -12.02 -13.55 -4.24
CA GLY A 26 -13.39 -13.74 -4.69
C GLY A 26 -14.07 -12.41 -5.03
N ALA A 27 -15.05 -12.47 -5.94
CA ALA A 27 -15.97 -11.36 -6.16
C ALA A 27 -16.84 -11.13 -4.92
N ALA A 28 -17.31 -9.90 -4.72
CA ALA A 28 -18.35 -9.63 -3.74
C ALA A 28 -19.65 -10.30 -4.22
N PRO A 29 -20.31 -11.13 -3.39
CA PRO A 29 -21.58 -11.73 -3.77
C PRO A 29 -22.63 -10.63 -3.90
N LYS A 30 -23.29 -10.56 -5.06
CA LYS A 30 -24.43 -9.67 -5.28
C LYS A 30 -25.65 -10.29 -4.61
N ASP A 31 -26.40 -9.51 -3.84
CA ASP A 31 -27.66 -9.98 -3.28
C ASP A 31 -28.70 -10.10 -4.39
N GLU A 32 -29.32 -11.27 -4.51
CA GLU A 32 -30.35 -11.55 -5.51
C GLU A 32 -31.74 -11.43 -4.90
N TYR A 33 -32.51 -10.45 -5.37
CA TYR A 33 -33.91 -10.25 -5.00
C TYR A 33 -34.82 -10.73 -6.12
N THR A 34 -34.74 -12.02 -6.44
CA THR A 34 -35.49 -12.60 -7.55
C THR A 34 -36.65 -13.45 -7.08
N GLU A 35 -37.79 -13.36 -7.76
CA GLU A 35 -38.95 -14.21 -7.47
C GLU A 35 -39.58 -14.72 -8.77
N ARG A 36 -40.05 -15.97 -8.74
CA ARG A 36 -40.89 -16.52 -9.80
C ARG A 36 -42.36 -16.36 -9.40
N VAL A 37 -43.02 -15.37 -10.00
CA VAL A 37 -44.43 -15.09 -9.72
C VAL A 37 -45.35 -16.23 -10.17
N PRO A 38 -46.51 -16.44 -9.51
CA PRO A 38 -47.48 -17.48 -9.90
C PRO A 38 -47.85 -17.42 -11.38
N PHE A 39 -47.92 -18.59 -12.01
CA PHE A 39 -48.23 -18.79 -13.44
C PHE A 39 -47.22 -18.20 -14.44
N SER A 40 -46.08 -17.65 -14.00
CA SER A 40 -45.00 -17.21 -14.89
C SER A 40 -43.99 -18.33 -15.16
N SER A 41 -43.45 -18.41 -16.38
CA SER A 41 -42.27 -19.22 -16.70
C SER A 41 -40.94 -18.48 -16.53
N VAL A 42 -40.99 -17.18 -16.17
CA VAL A 42 -39.83 -16.28 -16.07
C VAL A 42 -39.66 -15.83 -14.61
N THR A 43 -38.41 -15.83 -14.15
CA THR A 43 -37.97 -15.25 -12.87
C THR A 43 -37.75 -13.75 -13.05
N HIS A 44 -38.33 -12.95 -12.16
CA HIS A 44 -38.23 -11.49 -12.21
C HIS A 44 -37.26 -11.00 -11.13
N ASP A 45 -36.49 -9.96 -11.43
CA ASP A 45 -35.57 -9.30 -10.50
C ASP A 45 -36.22 -8.04 -9.92
N PHE A 46 -36.40 -8.02 -8.61
CA PHE A 46 -37.04 -6.95 -7.85
C PHE A 46 -36.04 -5.99 -7.21
N SER A 47 -34.72 -6.19 -7.40
CA SER A 47 -33.67 -5.36 -6.79
C SER A 47 -33.91 -3.87 -7.00
N ARG A 48 -34.19 -3.46 -8.25
CA ARG A 48 -34.43 -2.06 -8.63
C ARG A 48 -35.71 -1.44 -8.09
N ILE A 49 -36.67 -2.25 -7.65
CA ILE A 49 -37.94 -1.76 -7.11
C ILE A 49 -37.77 -1.34 -5.64
N CYS A 50 -36.89 -2.02 -4.91
CA CYS A 50 -36.67 -1.79 -3.48
C CYS A 50 -35.41 -0.97 -3.15
N GLY A 51 -34.58 -0.64 -4.14
CA GLY A 51 -33.41 0.23 -3.95
C GLY A 51 -32.28 -0.05 -4.93
N GLU A 52 -31.07 0.33 -4.53
CA GLU A 52 -29.84 0.00 -5.25
C GLU A 52 -29.38 -1.43 -4.93
N PRO A 53 -28.66 -2.10 -5.85
CA PRO A 53 -28.10 -3.42 -5.59
C PRO A 53 -27.17 -3.41 -4.36
N SER A 54 -27.42 -4.31 -3.42
CA SER A 54 -26.53 -4.57 -2.29
C SER A 54 -25.57 -5.71 -2.60
N PHE A 55 -24.41 -5.67 -1.95
CA PHE A 55 -23.35 -6.66 -2.09
C PHE A 55 -22.91 -7.10 -0.70
N GLY A 56 -22.81 -8.42 -0.50
CA GLY A 56 -22.28 -8.99 0.73
C GLY A 56 -20.75 -8.89 0.82
N GLU A 57 -20.21 -9.32 1.96
CA GLU A 57 -18.76 -9.40 2.17
C GLU A 57 -18.13 -10.36 1.15
N ARG A 58 -17.04 -9.91 0.52
CA ARG A 58 -16.24 -10.78 -0.33
C ARG A 58 -15.36 -11.71 0.52
N THR A 59 -14.97 -12.82 -0.07
CA THR A 59 -14.07 -13.79 0.59
C THR A 59 -12.70 -13.74 -0.08
N LEU A 60 -11.66 -13.53 0.71
CA LEU A 60 -10.26 -13.58 0.28
C LEU A 60 -9.60 -14.78 0.93
N THR A 61 -8.90 -15.61 0.17
CA THR A 61 -8.19 -16.78 0.70
C THR A 61 -6.72 -16.71 0.31
N TYR A 62 -5.87 -16.78 1.33
CA TYR A 62 -4.43 -16.78 1.20
C TYR A 62 -3.87 -18.04 1.83
N THR A 63 -3.07 -18.78 1.07
CA THR A 63 -2.35 -19.95 1.58
C THR A 63 -0.87 -19.68 1.55
N PHE A 64 -0.23 -19.82 2.70
CA PHE A 64 1.19 -19.64 2.93
C PHE A 64 1.85 -20.97 3.27
N GLU A 65 3.16 -21.03 3.04
CA GLU A 65 4.01 -22.10 3.55
C GLU A 65 5.29 -21.58 4.20
N PHE A 66 5.79 -22.33 5.17
CA PHE A 66 7.16 -22.22 5.64
C PHE A 66 7.73 -23.62 5.93
N LEU A 67 9.06 -23.74 5.90
CA LEU A 67 9.75 -24.97 6.24
C LEU A 67 10.43 -24.83 7.61
N GLU A 68 10.08 -25.71 8.54
CA GLU A 68 10.77 -25.83 9.82
C GLU A 68 10.68 -27.27 10.32
N PHE A 69 11.85 -27.87 10.53
CA PHE A 69 11.98 -29.28 10.93
C PHE A 69 12.07 -29.44 12.45
N ARG A 70 12.38 -28.36 13.18
CA ARG A 70 12.42 -28.37 14.64
C ARG A 70 11.05 -28.04 15.19
N THR A 71 10.44 -29.00 15.88
CA THR A 71 9.08 -28.89 16.43
C THR A 71 8.88 -27.64 17.28
N LYS A 72 9.83 -27.32 18.18
CA LYS A 72 9.71 -26.15 19.06
C LYS A 72 9.69 -24.83 18.28
N THR A 73 10.58 -24.66 17.31
CA THR A 73 10.63 -23.44 16.49
C THR A 73 9.42 -23.35 15.57
N ALA A 74 8.94 -24.48 15.05
CA ALA A 74 7.71 -24.51 14.27
C ALA A 74 6.50 -24.05 15.11
N GLU A 75 6.37 -24.53 16.34
CA GLU A 75 5.34 -24.12 17.28
C GLU A 75 5.38 -22.61 17.55
N GLU A 76 6.55 -22.06 17.88
CA GLU A 76 6.75 -20.61 18.11
C GLU A 76 6.34 -19.79 16.88
N ASN A 77 6.72 -20.22 15.67
CA ASN A 77 6.35 -19.55 14.42
C ASN A 77 4.83 -19.61 14.16
N ILE A 78 4.20 -20.75 14.42
CA ILE A 78 2.74 -20.91 14.26
C ILE A 78 2.00 -19.96 15.20
N PHE A 79 2.40 -19.91 16.48
CA PHE A 79 1.79 -18.99 17.45
C PHE A 79 1.96 -17.54 17.03
N ALA A 80 3.16 -17.13 16.59
CA ALA A 80 3.42 -15.76 16.14
C ALA A 80 2.52 -15.37 14.95
N VAL A 81 2.27 -16.29 14.01
CA VAL A 81 1.36 -16.04 12.88
C VAL A 81 -0.10 -16.00 13.32
N MET A 82 -0.51 -16.85 14.26
CA MET A 82 -1.87 -16.82 14.82
C MET A 82 -2.15 -15.52 15.57
N GLU A 83 -1.20 -15.03 16.37
CA GLU A 83 -1.30 -13.74 17.07
C GLU A 83 -1.38 -12.57 16.09
N TRP A 84 -0.57 -12.59 15.03
CA TRP A 84 -0.60 -11.55 13.99
C TRP A 84 -1.95 -11.43 13.29
N LEU A 85 -2.56 -12.59 13.00
CA LEU A 85 -3.87 -12.68 12.35
C LEU A 85 -5.05 -12.47 13.31
N CYS A 86 -4.80 -12.32 14.61
CA CYS A 86 -5.82 -12.06 15.63
C CYS A 86 -5.96 -10.56 15.86
N PHE A 87 -7.06 -9.96 15.39
CA PHE A 87 -7.36 -8.54 15.59
C PHE A 87 -8.87 -8.30 15.70
N ALA A 88 -9.27 -7.39 16.59
CA ALA A 88 -10.68 -7.14 16.90
C ALA A 88 -11.37 -6.20 15.90
N ASP A 89 -10.69 -5.11 15.54
CA ASP A 89 -11.20 -4.11 14.61
C ASP A 89 -10.88 -4.47 13.17
N ARG A 90 -11.63 -3.90 12.22
CA ARG A 90 -11.31 -4.04 10.80
C ARG A 90 -9.91 -3.50 10.51
N GLN A 91 -9.18 -4.23 9.68
CA GLN A 91 -7.83 -3.89 9.25
C GLN A 91 -7.78 -3.69 7.75
N LYS A 92 -6.83 -2.87 7.30
CA LYS A 92 -6.48 -2.81 5.87
C LYS A 92 -5.55 -3.98 5.56
N LEU A 93 -5.86 -4.68 4.48
CA LEU A 93 -5.04 -5.74 3.91
C LEU A 93 -4.52 -5.27 2.56
N TRP A 94 -3.20 -5.26 2.42
CA TRP A 94 -2.50 -4.97 1.19
C TRP A 94 -1.89 -6.26 0.64
N ASP A 95 -2.00 -6.45 -0.67
CA ASP A 95 -1.43 -7.59 -1.38
C ASP A 95 -0.44 -7.07 -2.41
N ASP A 96 0.79 -7.57 -2.39
CA ASP A 96 1.84 -7.14 -3.32
C ASP A 96 1.46 -7.40 -4.79
N MET A 97 0.49 -8.29 -5.05
CA MET A 97 -0.05 -8.53 -6.39
C MET A 97 -1.00 -7.41 -6.86
N LEU A 98 -1.68 -6.74 -5.94
CA LEU A 98 -2.64 -5.66 -6.22
C LEU A 98 -2.22 -4.39 -5.50
N PRO A 99 -1.08 -3.82 -5.89
CA PRO A 99 -0.39 -2.91 -5.02
C PRO A 99 -1.15 -1.56 -4.89
N ASN A 100 -1.84 -1.12 -5.94
CA ASN A 100 -2.64 0.11 -5.96
C ASN A 100 -3.98 -0.01 -5.23
N HIS A 101 -4.26 -1.12 -4.55
CA HIS A 101 -5.54 -1.40 -3.93
C HIS A 101 -5.37 -2.00 -2.53
N PHE A 102 -6.37 -1.79 -1.68
CA PHE A 102 -6.46 -2.46 -0.39
C PHE A 102 -7.86 -3.04 -0.17
N PHE A 103 -7.91 -4.05 0.68
CA PHE A 103 -9.16 -4.63 1.16
C PHE A 103 -9.34 -4.30 2.62
N GLU A 104 -10.53 -3.84 3.02
CA GLU A 104 -10.87 -3.70 4.42
C GLU A 104 -11.43 -5.02 4.94
N VAL A 105 -10.67 -5.69 5.79
CA VAL A 105 -10.93 -7.07 6.25
C VAL A 105 -11.23 -7.11 7.75
N ARG A 106 -12.01 -8.10 8.17
CA ARG A 106 -12.10 -8.50 9.58
C ARG A 106 -11.25 -9.73 9.86
N GLU A 107 -11.17 -10.11 11.13
CA GLU A 107 -10.42 -11.28 11.60
C GLU A 107 -10.65 -12.50 10.70
N PRO A 108 -9.59 -13.11 10.15
CA PRO A 108 -9.70 -14.27 9.29
C PRO A 108 -10.00 -15.54 10.08
N THR A 109 -10.62 -16.50 9.39
CA THR A 109 -10.56 -17.90 9.83
C THR A 109 -9.24 -18.51 9.37
N VAL A 110 -8.45 -19.03 10.31
CA VAL A 110 -7.13 -19.61 10.04
C VAL A 110 -7.19 -21.13 10.18
N SER A 111 -6.62 -21.84 9.21
CA SER A 111 -6.42 -23.29 9.25
C SER A 111 -4.97 -23.63 9.00
N PHE A 112 -4.50 -24.70 9.64
CA PHE A 112 -3.11 -25.13 9.61
C PHE A 112 -3.02 -26.61 9.26
N SER A 113 -1.99 -26.98 8.49
CA SER A 113 -1.63 -28.37 8.23
C SER A 113 -0.11 -28.51 8.11
N GLU A 114 0.43 -29.65 8.53
CA GLU A 114 1.85 -29.96 8.47
C GLU A 114 2.06 -31.27 7.70
N SER A 115 3.11 -31.32 6.87
CA SER A 115 3.59 -32.56 6.27
C SER A 115 5.10 -32.51 6.05
N HIS A 116 5.83 -33.41 6.71
CA HIS A 116 7.28 -33.59 6.56
C HIS A 116 8.10 -32.30 6.76
N GLY A 117 7.74 -31.48 7.76
CA GLY A 117 8.40 -30.20 8.07
C GLY A 117 7.95 -29.04 7.18
N VAL A 118 6.99 -29.27 6.27
CA VAL A 118 6.32 -28.23 5.48
C VAL A 118 5.01 -27.87 6.18
N HIS A 119 4.94 -26.62 6.62
CA HIS A 119 3.81 -26.08 7.35
C HIS A 119 3.00 -25.19 6.42
N LYS A 120 1.70 -25.48 6.26
CA LYS A 120 0.78 -24.71 5.43
C LYS A 120 -0.25 -24.01 6.29
N ILE A 121 -0.39 -22.70 6.11
CA ILE A 121 -1.35 -21.86 6.80
C ILE A 121 -2.30 -21.27 5.77
N THR A 122 -3.60 -21.50 5.92
CA THR A 122 -4.62 -20.89 5.07
C THR A 122 -5.46 -19.93 5.90
N ALA A 123 -5.42 -18.65 5.51
CA ALA A 123 -6.20 -17.58 6.11
C ALA A 123 -7.34 -17.17 5.16
N VAL A 124 -8.57 -17.22 5.67
CA VAL A 124 -9.79 -16.85 4.95
C VAL A 124 -10.34 -15.56 5.55
N PHE A 125 -10.15 -14.45 4.86
CA PHE A 125 -10.64 -13.14 5.26
C PHE A 125 -12.02 -12.86 4.69
N LYS A 126 -12.82 -12.15 5.47
CA LYS A 126 -14.06 -11.53 5.02
C LYS A 126 -13.80 -10.04 4.86
N ALA A 127 -14.03 -9.53 3.66
CA ALA A 127 -13.68 -8.16 3.31
C ALA A 127 -14.89 -7.39 2.80
N ASN A 128 -14.83 -6.07 2.89
CA ASN A 128 -15.85 -5.20 2.31
C ASN A 128 -16.00 -5.43 0.80
N PRO A 129 -17.21 -5.24 0.24
CA PRO A 129 -17.47 -5.47 -1.17
C PRO A 129 -16.68 -4.52 -2.07
N VAL A 130 -16.53 -3.27 -1.64
CA VAL A 130 -15.79 -2.22 -2.35
C VAL A 130 -14.30 -2.38 -2.07
N ILE A 131 -13.49 -2.33 -3.13
CA ILE A 131 -12.02 -2.28 -3.04
C ILE A 131 -11.61 -0.83 -2.84
N GLY A 132 -10.82 -0.56 -1.80
CA GLY A 132 -10.22 0.75 -1.62
C GLY A 132 -9.05 0.93 -2.58
N GLN A 133 -8.84 2.15 -3.07
CA GLN A 133 -7.57 2.48 -3.70
C GLN A 133 -6.51 2.62 -2.62
N ASN A 134 -5.37 1.98 -2.80
CA ASN A 134 -4.22 2.22 -1.94
C ASN A 134 -3.62 3.57 -2.37
N PRO A 135 -3.74 4.64 -1.56
CA PRO A 135 -3.11 5.92 -1.89
C PRO A 135 -1.58 5.77 -1.94
N ASN A 136 -1.04 4.72 -1.32
CA ASN A 136 0.39 4.56 -1.06
C ASN A 136 1.07 3.59 -2.03
N LEU A 137 0.60 3.46 -3.27
CA LEU A 137 1.28 2.62 -4.27
C LEU A 137 1.38 3.17 -5.68
N TYR A 138 1.61 4.48 -5.73
CA TYR A 138 2.70 4.89 -6.58
C TYR A 138 4.00 4.69 -5.79
N ALA A 139 4.73 3.61 -6.09
CA ALA A 139 6.13 3.82 -6.39
C ALA A 139 6.16 4.70 -7.65
N ALA A 140 5.88 5.99 -7.47
CA ALA A 140 6.64 6.94 -8.24
C ALA A 140 8.08 6.65 -7.82
N ALA A 141 9.01 6.64 -8.78
CA ALA A 141 10.37 7.04 -8.47
C ALA A 141 10.27 8.12 -7.39
N VAL A 142 10.99 7.95 -6.28
CA VAL A 142 10.98 8.89 -5.13
C VAL A 142 10.58 10.24 -5.64
N ASN A 143 9.44 10.74 -5.16
CA ASN A 143 8.69 11.79 -5.82
C ASN A 143 9.60 13.00 -6.00
N PHE A 144 10.28 13.03 -7.14
CA PHE A 144 11.44 13.88 -7.32
C PHE A 144 10.87 15.25 -7.61
N PRO A 145 11.15 16.27 -6.77
CA PRO A 145 10.44 17.54 -6.85
C PRO A 145 10.97 18.43 -7.98
N ASP A 146 10.90 17.89 -9.20
CA ASP A 146 11.05 18.55 -10.49
C ASP A 146 9.65 18.69 -11.10
N ILE A 147 9.03 19.85 -10.85
CA ILE A 147 7.61 20.09 -11.16
C ILE A 147 7.44 20.58 -12.60
N ASP A 148 8.40 21.31 -13.15
CA ASP A 148 8.35 21.76 -14.54
C ASP A 148 8.89 20.72 -15.54
N GLY A 149 9.58 19.68 -15.05
CA GLY A 149 10.02 18.52 -15.81
C GLY A 149 11.28 18.80 -16.65
N ASP A 150 12.07 19.80 -16.27
CA ASP A 150 13.31 20.16 -16.97
C ASP A 150 14.52 19.28 -16.59
N GLY A 151 14.34 18.41 -15.58
CA GLY A 151 15.36 17.49 -15.07
C GLY A 151 16.30 18.09 -14.03
N ILE A 152 16.04 19.32 -13.54
CA ILE A 152 16.90 20.06 -12.63
C ILE A 152 16.04 20.63 -11.49
N ILE A 153 16.36 20.27 -10.24
CA ILE A 153 15.68 20.93 -9.12
C ILE A 153 16.22 22.33 -8.91
N THR A 154 15.32 23.29 -8.86
CA THR A 154 15.62 24.72 -8.67
C THR A 154 14.65 25.38 -7.69
N ALA A 155 14.87 26.67 -7.44
CA ALA A 155 13.90 27.49 -6.72
C ALA A 155 12.58 27.71 -7.49
N ALA A 156 12.55 27.44 -8.81
CA ALA A 156 11.32 27.54 -9.61
C ALA A 156 10.35 26.43 -9.21
N ASP A 157 10.83 25.20 -9.02
CA ASP A 157 10.06 24.06 -8.53
C ASP A 157 9.39 24.37 -7.19
N ALA A 158 10.17 24.87 -6.23
CA ALA A 158 9.64 25.28 -4.94
C ALA A 158 8.58 26.39 -5.03
N ALA A 159 8.75 27.33 -5.96
CA ALA A 159 7.76 28.38 -6.20
C ALA A 159 6.45 27.79 -6.75
N MET A 160 6.54 26.79 -7.64
CA MET A 160 5.37 26.07 -8.15
C MET A 160 4.63 25.31 -7.04
N VAL A 161 5.36 24.70 -6.10
CA VAL A 161 4.75 24.07 -4.91
C VAL A 161 3.96 25.09 -4.08
N LEU A 162 4.56 26.26 -3.84
CA LEU A 162 3.90 27.32 -3.06
C LEU A 162 2.67 27.90 -3.78
N GLU A 163 2.74 28.03 -5.11
CA GLU A 163 1.61 28.44 -5.94
C GLU A 163 0.48 27.41 -5.88
N ALA A 164 0.81 26.13 -6.03
CA ALA A 164 -0.14 25.02 -5.91
C ALA A 164 -0.82 25.01 -4.54
N TYR A 165 -0.05 25.14 -3.45
CA TYR A 165 -0.58 25.28 -2.09
C TYR A 165 -1.55 26.46 -1.97
N THR A 166 -1.19 27.63 -2.50
CA THR A 166 -2.00 28.85 -2.42
C THR A 166 -3.34 28.68 -3.15
N LYS A 167 -3.33 28.08 -4.34
CA LYS A 167 -4.53 27.78 -5.13
C LYS A 167 -5.41 26.74 -4.45
N LEU A 168 -4.83 25.64 -3.96
CA LEU A 168 -5.56 24.60 -3.22
C LEU A 168 -6.21 25.15 -1.95
N SER A 169 -5.51 26.00 -1.20
CA SER A 169 -6.05 26.68 -0.01
C SER A 169 -7.23 27.60 -0.34
N SER A 170 -7.25 28.17 -1.55
CA SER A 170 -8.33 29.03 -2.05
C SER A 170 -9.44 28.26 -2.77
N GLY A 171 -9.30 26.93 -2.91
CA GLY A 171 -10.24 26.07 -3.63
C GLY A 171 -10.21 26.24 -5.16
N GLU A 172 -9.12 26.80 -5.68
CA GLU A 172 -8.91 27.02 -7.12
C GLU A 172 -8.19 25.82 -7.76
N ASP A 173 -8.39 25.67 -9.08
CA ASP A 173 -7.66 24.69 -9.88
C ASP A 173 -6.19 25.10 -9.99
N THR A 174 -5.28 24.18 -9.66
CA THR A 174 -3.84 24.44 -9.71
C THR A 174 -3.32 24.58 -11.14
N GLY A 175 -3.99 23.94 -12.10
CA GLY A 175 -3.53 23.80 -13.48
C GLY A 175 -2.38 22.80 -13.65
N LEU A 176 -2.05 22.03 -12.61
CA LEU A 176 -1.01 21.00 -12.62
C LEU A 176 -1.60 19.63 -12.95
N THR A 177 -0.80 18.78 -13.59
CA THR A 177 -1.15 17.38 -13.81
C THR A 177 -1.09 16.57 -12.51
N ASP A 178 -1.73 15.39 -12.46
CA ASP A 178 -1.65 14.49 -11.30
C ASP A 178 -0.20 14.10 -10.95
N ALA A 179 0.67 14.01 -11.95
CA ALA A 179 2.10 13.72 -11.73
C ALA A 179 2.82 14.89 -11.05
N GLN A 180 2.53 16.12 -11.48
CA GLN A 180 3.08 17.34 -10.88
C GLN A 180 2.51 17.61 -9.49
N LEU A 181 1.22 17.32 -9.28
CA LEU A 181 0.59 17.38 -7.95
C LEU A 181 1.22 16.38 -6.99
N ARG A 182 1.56 15.19 -7.46
CA ARG A 182 2.42 14.29 -6.68
C ARG A 182 3.75 14.96 -6.40
N ALA A 183 4.50 15.44 -7.40
CA ALA A 183 5.79 16.12 -7.22
C ALA A 183 5.78 17.30 -6.23
N CYS A 184 4.63 17.96 -6.05
CA CYS A 184 4.45 19.01 -5.05
C CYS A 184 4.36 18.52 -3.60
N ASP A 185 3.97 17.28 -3.35
CA ASP A 185 3.97 16.61 -2.04
C ASP A 185 5.36 16.02 -1.78
N ALA A 186 6.29 16.90 -1.42
CA ALA A 186 7.72 16.61 -1.35
C ALA A 186 8.05 15.72 -0.14
N ASP A 187 7.38 15.93 1.00
CA ASP A 187 7.54 15.05 2.17
C ASP A 187 6.67 13.78 2.12
N MET A 188 5.82 13.63 1.10
CA MET A 188 4.98 12.46 0.90
C MET A 188 4.01 12.21 2.08
N ASP A 189 3.59 13.26 2.78
CA ASP A 189 2.59 13.17 3.85
C ASP A 189 1.14 13.15 3.34
N GLY A 190 0.96 13.27 2.01
CA GLY A 190 -0.33 13.28 1.34
C GLY A 190 -0.96 14.68 1.25
N LYS A 191 -0.24 15.75 1.62
CA LYS A 191 -0.72 17.13 1.58
C LYS A 191 0.33 18.06 0.99
N ILE A 192 -0.11 18.93 0.07
CA ILE A 192 0.74 19.99 -0.47
C ILE A 192 0.68 21.18 0.49
N THR A 193 1.82 21.53 1.10
CA THR A 193 1.97 22.58 2.11
C THR A 193 3.19 23.48 1.83
N ALA A 194 3.34 24.54 2.62
CA ALA A 194 4.55 25.38 2.58
C ALA A 194 5.81 24.64 3.09
N SER A 195 5.65 23.56 3.86
CA SER A 195 6.76 22.72 4.32
C SER A 195 7.41 22.00 3.14
N ASP A 196 6.60 21.55 2.16
CA ASP A 196 7.06 20.91 0.94
C ASP A 196 7.96 21.85 0.13
N ALA A 197 7.49 23.07 -0.12
CA ALA A 197 8.28 24.10 -0.80
C ALA A 197 9.61 24.37 -0.08
N THR A 198 9.61 24.34 1.26
CA THR A 198 10.82 24.53 2.07
C THR A 198 11.81 23.38 1.89
N LEU A 199 11.35 22.13 1.83
CA LEU A 199 12.20 20.97 1.58
C LEU A 199 12.84 21.04 0.19
N VAL A 200 12.09 21.44 -0.83
CA VAL A 200 12.62 21.59 -2.20
C VAL A 200 13.72 22.65 -2.27
N VAL A 201 13.51 23.84 -1.68
CA VAL A 201 14.54 24.90 -1.64
C VAL A 201 15.78 24.45 -0.88
N ASN A 202 15.60 23.80 0.26
CA ASN A 202 16.73 23.35 1.08
C ASN A 202 17.54 22.28 0.36
N PHE A 203 16.88 21.30 -0.27
CA PHE A 203 17.58 20.31 -1.08
C PHE A 203 18.35 20.94 -2.23
N TYR A 204 17.73 21.86 -2.97
CA TYR A 204 18.41 22.62 -4.02
C TYR A 204 19.69 23.27 -3.49
N ALA A 205 19.63 23.94 -2.34
CA ALA A 205 20.79 24.56 -1.71
C ALA A 205 21.87 23.53 -1.34
N GLU A 206 21.50 22.37 -0.81
CA GLU A 206 22.43 21.30 -0.46
C GLU A 206 23.08 20.63 -1.69
N VAL A 207 22.34 20.52 -2.80
CA VAL A 207 22.89 20.08 -4.10
C VAL A 207 23.93 21.09 -4.62
N GLN A 208 23.67 22.40 -4.50
CA GLN A 208 24.66 23.43 -4.86
C GLN A 208 25.91 23.37 -3.97
N ASN A 209 25.77 22.95 -2.71
CA ASN A 209 26.87 22.74 -1.79
C ASN A 209 27.63 21.41 -2.04
N GLY A 210 27.13 20.56 -2.95
CA GLY A 210 27.70 19.25 -3.24
C GLY A 210 27.46 18.20 -2.15
N ALA A 211 26.50 18.43 -1.26
CA ALA A 211 26.13 17.50 -0.20
C ALA A 211 25.29 16.31 -0.73
N TYR A 212 24.50 16.54 -1.77
CA TYR A 212 23.69 15.51 -2.44
C TYR A 212 23.77 15.64 -3.97
N TYR A 213 23.42 14.56 -4.67
CA TYR A 213 23.23 14.58 -6.12
C TYR A 213 21.86 15.21 -6.47
N GLY A 214 21.79 15.93 -7.59
CA GLY A 214 20.55 16.55 -8.08
C GLY A 214 19.64 15.58 -8.82
N ASP A 215 19.47 14.37 -8.29
CA ASP A 215 18.68 13.30 -8.87
C ASP A 215 17.82 12.62 -7.79
N ALA A 216 17.00 11.65 -8.20
CA ALA A 216 16.11 10.93 -7.29
C ALA A 216 16.87 10.22 -6.15
N ASP A 217 18.12 9.79 -6.39
CA ASP A 217 18.97 9.17 -5.36
C ASP A 217 19.42 10.18 -4.31
N GLY A 218 19.88 11.36 -4.74
CA GLY A 218 20.27 12.40 -3.81
C GLY A 218 19.10 12.97 -3.02
N TRP A 219 17.92 13.08 -3.63
CA TRP A 219 16.70 13.50 -2.91
C TRP A 219 16.28 12.46 -1.87
N ALA A 220 16.38 11.17 -2.22
CA ALA A 220 16.19 10.06 -1.29
C ALA A 220 17.13 10.18 -0.07
N ASP A 221 18.42 10.37 -0.30
CA ASP A 221 19.41 10.55 0.77
C ASP A 221 19.12 11.79 1.63
N TYR A 222 18.71 12.90 1.02
CA TYR A 222 18.34 14.13 1.72
C TYR A 222 17.16 13.93 2.66
N LEU A 223 16.06 13.34 2.18
CA LEU A 223 14.85 13.13 2.97
C LEU A 223 15.10 12.26 4.20
N ARG A 224 15.96 11.23 4.08
CA ARG A 224 16.42 10.42 5.22
C ARG A 224 17.06 11.31 6.28
N ASP A 225 17.99 12.17 5.86
CA ASP A 225 18.83 12.93 6.78
C ASP A 225 18.07 14.07 7.48
N VAL A 226 17.13 14.72 6.78
CA VAL A 226 16.42 15.89 7.34
C VAL A 226 15.12 15.56 8.07
N SER A 227 14.42 14.49 7.69
CA SER A 227 13.11 14.19 8.30
C SER A 227 13.22 13.28 9.53
N GLY A 228 14.21 12.38 9.56
CA GLY A 228 14.26 11.27 10.53
C GLY A 228 13.04 10.33 10.49
N LYS A 229 12.08 10.57 9.58
CA LYS A 229 10.86 9.80 9.36
C LYS A 229 11.09 8.62 8.40
N TYR A 230 12.14 8.69 7.58
CA TYR A 230 12.47 7.67 6.60
C TYR A 230 13.74 6.89 6.98
N TYR A 231 13.71 5.59 6.74
CA TYR A 231 14.75 4.64 7.12
C TYR A 231 15.32 3.94 5.90
N ARG A 232 16.61 3.63 5.96
CA ARG A 232 17.32 2.86 4.93
C ARG A 232 17.26 1.38 5.25
N LEU A 233 16.78 0.59 4.30
CA LEU A 233 16.93 -0.86 4.28
C LEU A 233 17.85 -1.26 3.11
N ILE A 234 18.74 -2.22 3.36
CA ILE A 234 19.62 -2.80 2.34
C ILE A 234 19.48 -4.31 2.45
N ASP A 235 19.20 -4.96 1.33
CA ASP A 235 19.21 -6.41 1.23
C ASP A 235 19.98 -6.88 -0.02
N SER A 236 19.83 -8.15 -0.38
CA SER A 236 20.49 -8.72 -1.56
C SER A 236 19.90 -8.27 -2.90
N GLU A 237 18.76 -7.59 -2.90
CA GLU A 237 18.05 -7.08 -4.08
C GLU A 237 18.23 -5.55 -4.28
N GLY A 238 18.71 -4.80 -3.27
CA GLY A 238 19.14 -3.40 -3.46
C GLY A 238 18.94 -2.47 -2.26
N PHE A 239 18.82 -1.18 -2.55
CA PHE A 239 18.56 -0.12 -1.55
C PHE A 239 17.09 0.32 -1.55
N TYR A 240 16.54 0.46 -0.34
CA TYR A 240 15.16 0.87 -0.12
C TYR A 240 15.10 2.02 0.89
N LEU A 241 14.27 3.04 0.58
CA LEU A 241 13.79 3.96 1.61
C LEU A 241 12.39 3.55 2.03
N VAL A 242 12.18 3.51 3.35
CA VAL A 242 10.87 3.23 3.94
C VAL A 242 10.47 4.32 4.93
N ASP A 243 9.18 4.50 5.19
CA ASP A 243 8.72 5.33 6.31
C ASP A 243 8.81 4.62 7.68
N SER A 244 8.34 5.27 8.74
CA SER A 244 8.29 4.73 10.10
C SER A 244 7.39 3.51 10.28
N GLU A 245 6.47 3.26 9.34
CA GLU A 245 5.60 2.08 9.34
C GLU A 245 6.18 0.96 8.47
N GLY A 246 7.34 1.19 7.83
CA GLY A 246 8.04 0.21 6.99
C GLY A 246 7.56 0.17 5.54
N PHE A 247 6.80 1.18 5.09
CA PHE A 247 6.33 1.27 3.70
C PHE A 247 7.44 1.75 2.77
N VAL A 248 7.67 1.05 1.67
CA VAL A 248 8.69 1.40 0.66
C VAL A 248 8.27 2.63 -0.14
N LEU A 249 9.08 3.68 -0.05
CA LEU A 249 8.94 4.95 -0.77
C LEU A 249 9.93 5.07 -1.93
N TYR A 250 11.05 4.36 -1.86
CA TYR A 250 12.09 4.33 -2.89
C TYR A 250 12.69 2.95 -3.06
N THR A 251 13.06 2.60 -4.28
CA THR A 251 13.88 1.43 -4.60
C THR A 251 14.96 1.82 -5.60
N LYS A 252 16.21 1.46 -5.31
CA LYS A 252 17.30 1.48 -6.30
C LYS A 252 17.80 0.06 -6.50
N GLU A 253 17.67 -0.43 -7.73
CA GLU A 253 18.33 -1.66 -8.17
C GLU A 253 19.84 -1.35 -8.34
N GLU A 254 20.71 -2.17 -7.73
CA GLU A 254 22.18 -2.08 -7.90
C GLU A 254 22.65 -2.62 -9.26
#